data_AF-A0A0D2RYS6-F1
#
_entry.id   AF-A0A0D2RYS6-F1
#
_cell.length_a   1.000
_cell.length_b   1.000
_cell.length_c   1.000
_cell.angle_alpha   90.00
_cell.angle_beta   90.00
_cell.angle_gamma   90.00
#
_symmetry.space_group_name_H-M   'P 1'
#
loop_
_entity.id
_entity.type
_entity.pdbx_description
1 polymer ?
#
loop_
_entity_poly.entity_id
_entity_poly.type
_entity_poly.pdbx_seq_one_letter_code
_entity_poly.pdbx_strand_id
1 'polypeptide(L)'
;MVTVKWLEDKSFLAKNGKSKQLEDSFSFLQGMNFPIYCFGIQSLEEDTSFEGISCIIEEEQSILDAVLLSQWEDRMLKDCFKYDVTTSEIKVVTGKMKFLCQLNEGQIKDHLSKSEGNTLLELDPFVFDCVKHQEELLFCLANSKKAKSELIPSASVPDSAVLVIINVTPIEYGHVYLVPCASNRLYRFLDARSTEIIARLAAEINNQSFRIFYNCYIPNCSGVYFEKTCAASHAISAWECGGYLLFRNRYQFDQVTEDAMVNRLSSFSLDDNNFEAVKQLCCSIASKFDV
;
A
#
# COMPACT_ATOMS: atom_id res chain seq x y z
N MET A 1 -37.32 -11.62 -18.19
CA MET A 1 -37.04 -10.22 -18.60
C MET A 1 -36.94 -9.41 -17.33
N VAL A 2 -35.74 -9.28 -16.77
CA VAL A 2 -35.51 -8.64 -15.47
C VAL A 2 -35.20 -7.17 -15.73
N THR A 3 -36.14 -6.31 -15.36
CA THR A 3 -36.00 -4.86 -15.48
C THR A 3 -35.17 -4.34 -14.32
N VAL A 4 -33.90 -4.00 -14.58
CA VAL A 4 -33.03 -3.36 -13.60
C VAL A 4 -33.45 -1.90 -13.47
N LYS A 5 -34.04 -1.54 -12.32
CA LYS A 5 -34.21 -0.13 -11.94
C LYS A 5 -32.86 0.39 -11.44
N TRP A 6 -32.33 1.39 -12.12
CA TRP A 6 -31.24 2.20 -11.59
C TRP A 6 -31.66 2.77 -10.24
N LEU A 7 -30.92 2.44 -9.18
CA LEU A 7 -30.99 3.21 -7.95
C LEU A 7 -30.31 4.55 -8.27
N GLU A 8 -31.10 5.57 -8.64
CA GLU A 8 -30.64 6.95 -8.59
C GLU A 8 -30.31 7.26 -7.14
N ASP A 9 -29.04 7.12 -6.80
CA ASP A 9 -28.53 7.39 -5.46
C ASP A 9 -28.55 8.91 -5.24
N LYS A 10 -29.67 9.45 -4.74
CA LYS A 10 -29.85 10.88 -4.46
C LYS A 10 -28.99 11.38 -3.27
N SER A 11 -28.02 10.59 -2.81
CA SER A 11 -27.02 10.98 -1.81
C SER A 11 -25.92 11.92 -2.35
N PHE A 12 -25.84 12.14 -3.68
CA PHE A 12 -24.91 13.09 -4.31
C PHE A 12 -25.15 14.58 -4.00
N LEU A 13 -26.16 14.93 -3.20
CA LEU A 13 -26.48 16.33 -2.82
C LEU A 13 -26.46 16.59 -1.31
N ALA A 14 -25.58 15.92 -0.56
CA ALA A 14 -25.30 16.29 0.82
C ALA A 14 -24.19 17.35 0.91
N LYS A 15 -24.62 18.61 0.82
CA LYS A 15 -24.02 19.85 1.35
C LYS A 15 -22.48 19.91 1.45
N ASN A 16 -21.93 20.68 0.50
CA ASN A 16 -20.67 21.42 0.59
C ASN A 16 -20.42 22.02 1.99
N GLY A 17 -19.71 21.29 2.83
CA GLY A 17 -18.92 21.85 3.93
C GLY A 17 -17.46 21.66 3.56
N LYS A 18 -16.78 22.73 3.15
CA LYS A 18 -15.33 22.69 2.90
C LYS A 18 -14.62 22.31 4.19
N SER A 19 -14.13 21.07 4.29
CA SER A 19 -13.14 20.72 5.31
C SER A 19 -11.81 21.38 4.91
N LYS A 20 -11.49 22.52 5.54
CA LYS A 20 -10.23 23.25 5.35
C LYS A 20 -8.99 22.37 5.62
N GLN A 21 -9.11 21.32 6.41
CA GLN A 21 -7.96 20.48 6.80
C GLN A 21 -7.36 19.67 5.64
N LEU A 22 -8.18 19.29 4.65
CA LEU A 22 -7.66 18.55 3.49
C LEU A 22 -7.04 19.50 2.47
N GLU A 23 -7.49 20.77 2.35
CA GLU A 23 -6.98 21.75 1.36
C GLU A 23 -5.45 21.98 1.46
N ASP A 24 -4.87 21.73 2.63
CA ASP A 24 -3.45 22.01 2.93
C ASP A 24 -2.52 20.78 2.89
N SER A 25 -3.01 19.58 2.58
CA SER A 25 -2.22 18.35 2.80
C SER A 25 -0.96 18.19 1.94
N PHE A 26 -0.76 18.95 0.85
CA PHE A 26 0.45 18.89 0.01
C PHE A 26 1.03 20.25 -0.38
N SER A 27 0.45 21.37 0.09
CA SER A 27 1.01 22.71 -0.12
C SER A 27 2.41 22.85 0.51
N PHE A 28 2.74 21.99 1.47
CA PHE A 28 4.05 21.90 2.10
C PHE A 28 5.18 21.45 1.14
N LEU A 29 4.88 20.71 0.06
CA LEU A 29 5.88 20.32 -0.93
C LEU A 29 6.42 21.53 -1.70
N GLN A 30 5.71 22.66 -1.66
CA GLN A 30 6.08 23.89 -2.33
C GLN A 30 7.28 24.54 -1.64
N GLY A 31 8.44 24.53 -2.31
CA GLY A 31 9.68 25.13 -1.81
C GLY A 31 10.62 24.15 -1.10
N MET A 32 10.25 22.88 -1.00
CA MET A 32 11.13 21.81 -0.53
C MET A 32 11.68 21.00 -1.70
N ASN A 33 12.94 20.56 -1.58
CA ASN A 33 13.56 19.67 -2.55
C ASN A 33 13.81 18.31 -1.90
N PHE A 34 13.37 17.26 -2.59
CA PHE A 34 13.57 15.88 -2.17
C PHE A 34 14.33 15.10 -3.24
N PRO A 35 14.95 13.96 -2.89
CA PRO A 35 15.43 13.03 -3.91
C PRO A 35 14.25 12.54 -4.75
N ILE A 36 14.41 12.54 -6.07
CA ILE A 36 13.40 12.08 -7.01
C ILE A 36 14.00 11.01 -7.89
N TYR A 37 13.43 9.81 -7.83
CA TYR A 37 13.71 8.76 -8.79
C TYR A 37 12.79 8.93 -10.00
N CYS A 38 13.41 9.17 -11.14
CA CYS A 38 12.77 9.51 -12.39
C CYS A 38 12.84 8.32 -13.33
N PHE A 39 11.69 7.72 -13.64
CA PHE A 39 11.60 6.62 -14.58
C PHE A 39 11.85 7.07 -16.03
N GLY A 40 12.72 6.37 -16.76
CA GLY A 40 12.99 6.66 -18.18
C GLY A 40 11.81 6.33 -19.11
N ILE A 41 11.88 6.66 -20.39
CA ILE A 41 10.92 6.17 -21.39
C ILE A 41 11.32 4.75 -21.78
N GLN A 42 10.47 3.77 -21.50
CA GLN A 42 10.57 2.46 -22.15
C GLN A 42 9.83 2.58 -23.49
N SER A 43 10.55 2.56 -24.61
CA SER A 43 9.92 2.46 -25.92
C SER A 43 9.25 1.09 -26.01
N LEU A 44 7.92 1.06 -26.02
CA LEU A 44 7.12 -0.11 -26.35
C LEU A 44 7.18 -0.36 -27.87
N GLU A 45 8.38 -0.43 -28.42
CA GLU A 45 8.62 -0.86 -29.80
C GLU A 45 9.76 -1.88 -29.74
N GLU A 46 9.38 -3.13 -29.48
CA GLU A 46 9.97 -4.30 -30.11
C GLU A 46 9.08 -5.51 -29.79
N ASP A 47 8.36 -5.96 -30.82
CA ASP A 47 7.77 -7.28 -30.91
C ASP A 47 8.88 -8.32 -30.69
N THR A 48 9.08 -8.75 -29.45
CA THR A 48 9.83 -9.98 -29.18
C THR A 48 8.94 -10.91 -28.38
N SER A 49 8.66 -12.05 -29.02
CA SER A 49 7.99 -13.22 -28.47
C SER A 49 8.29 -13.43 -26.99
N PHE A 50 7.24 -13.77 -26.24
CA PHE A 50 7.31 -14.34 -24.90
C PHE A 50 8.09 -15.67 -24.95
N GLU A 51 9.41 -15.59 -25.05
CA GLU A 51 10.33 -16.71 -24.95
C GLU A 51 10.69 -16.84 -23.47
N GLY A 52 10.39 -18.02 -22.93
CA GLY A 52 10.42 -18.29 -21.50
C GLY A 52 11.72 -17.82 -20.84
N ILE A 53 11.57 -17.18 -19.69
CA ILE A 53 12.64 -16.63 -18.84
C ILE A 53 13.74 -17.69 -18.69
N SER A 54 14.82 -17.54 -19.46
CA SER A 54 16.01 -18.38 -19.32
C SER A 54 16.70 -17.97 -18.02
N CYS A 55 16.78 -18.91 -17.09
CA CYS A 55 17.52 -18.76 -15.85
C CYS A 55 18.98 -18.37 -16.15
N ILE A 56 19.52 -17.51 -15.28
CA ILE A 56 20.87 -16.90 -15.30
C ILE A 56 20.88 -15.54 -16.01
N ILE A 57 20.32 -14.54 -15.34
CA ILE A 57 20.80 -13.15 -15.45
C ILE A 57 21.58 -12.93 -14.14
N GLU A 58 22.86 -12.58 -14.24
CA GLU A 58 23.60 -12.07 -13.09
C GLU A 58 22.77 -10.94 -12.48
N GLU A 59 22.30 -11.11 -11.24
CA GLU A 59 21.43 -10.15 -10.56
C GLU A 59 22.20 -8.85 -10.35
N GLU A 60 22.24 -7.99 -11.36
CA GLU A 60 22.58 -6.58 -11.18
C GLU A 60 21.55 -6.02 -10.22
N GLN A 61 22.00 -5.77 -8.99
CA GLN A 61 21.15 -5.23 -7.94
C GLN A 61 20.52 -3.93 -8.44
N SER A 62 19.20 -3.88 -8.43
CA SER A 62 18.46 -2.71 -8.90
C SER A 62 18.89 -1.47 -8.13
N ILE A 63 19.23 -0.40 -8.86
CA ILE A 63 19.54 0.90 -8.25
C ILE A 63 18.37 1.37 -7.40
N LEU A 64 17.14 1.13 -7.84
CA LEU A 64 15.95 1.55 -7.11
C LEU A 64 15.76 0.75 -5.82
N ASP A 65 16.03 -0.55 -5.84
CA ASP A 65 16.02 -1.40 -4.64
C ASP A 65 17.10 -0.95 -3.63
N ALA A 66 18.33 -0.70 -4.12
CA ALA A 66 19.41 -0.19 -3.28
C ALA A 66 19.10 1.19 -2.67
N VAL A 67 18.49 2.09 -3.43
CA VAL A 67 18.03 3.40 -2.93
C VAL A 67 16.93 3.22 -1.89
N LEU A 68 15.93 2.37 -2.15
CA LEU A 68 14.85 2.11 -1.20
C LEU A 68 15.38 1.58 0.13
N LEU A 69 16.19 0.53 0.08
CA LEU A 69 16.69 -0.14 1.28
C LEU A 69 17.67 0.76 2.04
N SER A 70 18.61 1.42 1.36
CA SER A 70 19.56 2.32 2.04
C SER A 70 18.87 3.50 2.73
N GLN A 71 17.83 4.07 2.11
CA GLN A 71 17.05 5.14 2.74
C GLN A 71 16.21 4.59 3.89
N TRP A 72 15.66 3.39 3.80
CA TRP A 72 14.91 2.76 4.88
C TRP A 72 15.80 2.42 6.10
N GLU A 73 16.99 1.86 5.87
CA GLU A 73 17.99 1.56 6.90
C GLU A 73 18.52 2.82 7.58
N ASP A 74 18.76 3.90 6.83
CA ASP A 74 19.15 5.20 7.40
C ASP A 74 18.08 5.72 8.39
N ARG A 75 16.80 5.48 8.13
CA ARG A 75 15.69 5.86 9.03
C ARG A 75 15.59 4.93 10.24
N MET A 76 15.98 3.68 10.09
CA MET A 76 16.12 2.74 11.21
C MET A 76 17.21 3.22 12.17
N LEU A 77 18.37 3.62 11.64
CA LEU A 77 19.49 4.16 12.43
C LEU A 77 19.17 5.49 13.12
N LYS A 78 18.17 6.22 12.62
CA LYS A 78 17.69 7.49 13.18
C LYS A 78 16.52 7.31 14.16
N ASP A 79 16.19 6.07 14.54
CA ASP A 79 15.10 5.75 15.46
C ASP A 79 13.72 6.26 15.00
N CYS A 80 13.48 6.35 13.68
CA CYS A 80 12.18 6.78 13.14
C CYS A 80 11.07 5.73 13.30
N PHE A 81 11.42 4.48 13.64
CA PHE A 81 10.49 3.36 13.73
C PHE A 81 10.10 3.07 15.18
N LYS A 82 8.86 2.60 15.37
CA LYS A 82 8.33 2.31 16.72
C LYS A 82 8.89 1.03 17.34
N TYR A 83 9.41 0.13 16.51
CA TYR A 83 10.03 -1.11 16.92
C TYR A 83 10.93 -1.65 15.80
N ASP A 84 11.87 -2.52 16.18
CA ASP A 84 12.71 -3.24 15.22
C ASP A 84 11.99 -4.49 14.70
N VAL A 85 11.50 -4.42 13.47
CA VAL A 85 10.78 -5.52 12.80
C VAL A 85 11.67 -6.73 12.50
N THR A 86 12.99 -6.55 12.43
CA THR A 86 13.93 -7.66 12.15
C THR A 86 14.04 -8.64 13.31
N THR A 87 13.57 -8.23 14.49
CA THR A 87 13.49 -9.06 15.70
C THR A 87 12.19 -9.84 15.83
N SER A 88 11.24 -9.66 14.91
CA SER A 88 9.94 -10.33 14.95
C SER A 88 10.06 -11.84 14.86
N GLU A 89 9.34 -12.54 15.72
CA GLU A 89 9.25 -14.01 15.69
C GLU A 89 8.27 -14.44 14.59
N ILE A 90 8.72 -15.30 13.68
CA ILE A 90 7.92 -15.85 12.59
C ILE A 90 7.85 -17.37 12.72
N LYS A 91 6.67 -17.95 12.54
CA LYS A 91 6.49 -19.40 12.43
C LYS A 91 5.58 -19.79 11.28
N VAL A 92 5.83 -20.97 10.74
CA VAL A 92 4.94 -21.63 9.79
C VAL A 92 3.94 -22.46 10.59
N VAL A 93 2.66 -22.27 10.33
CA VAL A 93 1.62 -23.08 10.96
C VAL A 93 1.52 -24.43 10.26
N THR A 94 1.41 -25.48 11.06
CA THR A 94 1.27 -26.85 10.56
C THR A 94 -0.07 -27.01 9.85
N GLY A 95 -0.02 -27.55 8.63
CA GLY A 95 -1.21 -27.72 7.79
C GLY A 95 -0.89 -27.70 6.31
N LYS A 96 -1.94 -27.73 5.48
CA LYS A 96 -1.84 -27.78 4.02
C LYS A 96 -1.51 -26.42 3.39
N MET A 97 -2.06 -25.34 3.96
CA MET A 97 -1.93 -23.97 3.48
C MET A 97 -0.60 -23.34 3.88
N LYS A 98 0.06 -23.85 4.94
CA LYS A 98 1.38 -23.40 5.42
C LYS A 98 1.43 -21.89 5.68
N PHE A 99 0.38 -21.36 6.30
CA PHE A 99 0.31 -19.95 6.66
C PHE A 99 1.51 -19.52 7.51
N LEU A 100 1.96 -18.28 7.29
CA LEU A 100 2.98 -17.63 8.09
C LEU A 100 2.31 -16.81 9.18
N CYS A 101 2.82 -16.92 10.40
CA CYS A 101 2.41 -16.10 11.53
C CYS A 101 3.61 -15.33 12.02
N GLN A 102 3.45 -14.02 12.22
CA GLN A 102 4.48 -13.16 12.79
C GLN A 102 3.96 -12.49 14.06
N LEU A 103 4.78 -12.45 15.10
CA LEU A 103 4.47 -11.81 16.36
C LEU A 103 5.13 -10.42 16.45
N ASN A 104 4.31 -9.38 16.50
CA ASN A 104 4.74 -7.97 16.62
C ASN A 104 4.23 -7.38 17.94
N GLU A 105 4.82 -7.79 19.06
CA GLU A 105 4.47 -7.29 20.41
C GLU A 105 4.75 -5.79 20.58
N GLY A 106 5.78 -5.27 19.89
CA GLY A 106 6.17 -3.86 19.93
C GLY A 106 5.05 -2.89 19.52
N GLN A 107 4.10 -3.35 18.69
CA GLN A 107 2.96 -2.52 18.27
C GLN A 107 1.92 -2.28 19.38
N ILE A 108 1.93 -3.07 20.47
CA ILE A 108 0.98 -2.92 21.58
C ILE A 108 1.28 -1.68 22.43
N LYS A 109 2.57 -1.40 22.68
CA LYS A 109 2.98 -0.36 23.63
C LYS A 109 2.46 1.03 23.27
N ASP A 110 2.22 1.29 22.00
CA ASP A 110 1.85 2.61 21.48
C ASP A 110 0.34 2.90 21.49
N HIS A 111 -0.51 1.86 21.57
CA HIS A 111 -1.95 2.07 21.74
C HIS A 111 -2.33 2.36 23.19
N LEU A 112 -1.55 1.85 24.15
CA LEU A 112 -1.80 2.06 25.58
C LEU A 112 -1.36 3.46 26.06
N SER A 113 -0.42 4.12 25.38
CA SER A 113 0.04 5.47 25.73
C SER A 113 -0.91 6.59 25.31
N LYS A 114 -1.93 6.31 24.47
CA LYS A 114 -2.91 7.31 23.99
C LYS A 114 -4.27 7.26 24.70
N SER A 115 -4.45 6.41 25.71
CA SER A 115 -5.72 6.25 26.40
C SER A 115 -5.82 7.07 27.70
N GLU A 116 -5.73 8.40 27.59
CA GLU A 116 -6.32 9.31 28.57
C GLU A 116 -7.04 10.46 27.84
N GLY A 117 -8.37 10.43 27.85
CA GLY A 117 -9.19 11.60 27.54
C GLY A 117 -10.00 11.58 26.24
N ASN A 118 -11.21 11.03 26.35
CA ASN A 118 -12.45 11.50 25.72
C ASN A 118 -12.63 11.52 24.19
N THR A 119 -13.73 10.84 23.81
CA THR A 119 -14.49 10.92 22.54
C THR A 119 -13.88 10.13 21.38
N LEU A 120 -14.53 9.00 21.09
CA LEU A 120 -14.40 8.16 19.90
C LEU A 120 -14.71 8.98 18.64
N LEU A 121 -13.83 9.90 18.28
CA LEU A 121 -13.70 10.34 16.91
C LEU A 121 -12.99 9.20 16.19
N GLU A 122 -13.68 8.60 15.22
CA GLU A 122 -13.10 7.80 14.15
C GLU A 122 -11.93 8.59 13.55
N LEU A 123 -10.75 8.39 14.13
CA LEU A 123 -9.51 8.98 13.67
C LEU A 123 -9.21 8.29 12.35
N ASP A 124 -9.39 9.05 11.26
CA ASP A 124 -8.74 8.80 9.99
C ASP A 124 -7.26 8.45 10.30
N PRO A 125 -6.83 7.19 10.15
CA PRO A 125 -5.54 6.74 10.66
C PRO A 125 -4.36 7.44 9.96
N PHE A 126 -4.61 8.11 8.84
CA PHE A 126 -3.61 8.60 7.90
C PHE A 126 -3.70 10.08 7.56
N VAL A 127 -3.83 10.94 8.56
CA VAL A 127 -3.33 12.31 8.40
C VAL A 127 -1.81 12.27 8.59
N PHE A 128 -1.07 11.87 7.54
CA PHE A 128 0.37 12.07 7.48
C PHE A 128 0.64 13.57 7.47
N ASP A 129 0.99 14.12 8.63
CA ASP A 129 1.39 15.51 8.78
C ASP A 129 2.85 15.65 8.37
N CYS A 130 3.10 15.76 7.06
CA CYS A 130 4.46 15.86 6.53
C CYS A 130 5.23 17.08 7.06
N VAL A 131 4.53 18.11 7.57
CA VAL A 131 5.20 19.26 8.21
C VAL A 131 5.90 18.83 9.50
N LYS A 132 5.34 17.83 10.20
CA LYS A 132 5.92 17.27 11.42
C LYS A 132 6.84 16.07 11.16
N HIS A 133 6.63 15.35 10.06
CA HIS A 133 7.21 14.04 9.80
C HIS A 133 8.06 14.00 8.52
N GLN A 134 8.80 15.08 8.21
CA GLN A 134 9.65 15.15 7.00
C GLN A 134 10.69 14.02 6.93
N GLU A 135 11.18 13.56 8.09
CA GLU A 135 12.19 12.50 8.19
C GLU A 135 11.65 11.13 7.72
N GLU A 136 10.33 10.94 7.73
CA GLU A 136 9.66 9.71 7.28
C GLU A 136 9.61 9.60 5.75
N LEU A 137 9.76 10.71 5.02
CA LEU A 137 9.81 10.72 3.56
C LEU A 137 11.20 10.26 3.08
N LEU A 138 11.21 9.21 2.25
CA LEU A 138 12.44 8.65 1.69
C LEU A 138 12.86 9.41 0.43
N PHE A 139 12.00 9.37 -0.59
CA PHE A 139 12.17 9.99 -1.90
C PHE A 139 10.83 10.04 -2.64
N CYS A 140 10.82 10.64 -3.83
CA CYS A 140 9.65 10.70 -4.71
C CYS A 140 9.89 9.89 -5.98
N LEU A 141 8.83 9.35 -6.55
CA LEU A 141 8.82 8.67 -7.84
C LEU A 141 8.13 9.57 -8.87
N ALA A 142 8.72 9.70 -10.06
CA ALA A 142 8.11 10.46 -11.15
C ALA A 142 8.48 9.87 -12.52
N ASN A 143 7.66 10.17 -13.53
CA ASN A 143 8.02 9.88 -14.92
C ASN A 143 8.92 10.97 -15.49
N SER A 144 9.91 10.56 -16.28
CA SER A 144 10.81 11.45 -17.01
C SER A 144 10.63 11.33 -18.52
N LYS A 145 11.02 12.37 -19.25
CA LYS A 145 11.10 12.37 -20.71
C LYS A 145 12.43 11.81 -21.22
N LYS A 146 13.35 11.44 -20.33
CA LYS A 146 14.67 10.89 -20.67
C LYS A 146 14.57 9.41 -21.00
N ALA A 147 15.51 8.90 -21.79
CA ALA A 147 15.54 7.48 -22.16
C ALA A 147 15.91 6.55 -20.98
N LYS A 148 16.73 7.03 -20.02
CA LYS A 148 17.19 6.23 -18.88
C LYS A 148 16.56 6.70 -17.57
N SER A 149 16.30 5.77 -16.67
CA SER A 149 15.94 6.07 -15.29
C SER A 149 17.13 6.72 -14.57
N GLU A 150 16.86 7.67 -13.69
CA GLU A 150 17.89 8.38 -12.92
C GLU A 150 17.38 8.79 -11.54
N LEU A 151 18.28 8.83 -10.56
CA LEU A 151 18.03 9.46 -9.26
C LEU A 151 18.53 10.91 -9.30
N ILE A 152 17.61 11.85 -9.16
CA ILE A 152 17.91 13.27 -8.99
C ILE A 152 18.03 13.55 -7.49
N PRO A 153 19.20 13.93 -6.95
CA PRO A 153 19.40 14.03 -5.51
C PRO A 153 18.52 15.07 -4.81
N SER A 154 18.11 16.11 -5.53
CA SER A 154 17.35 17.22 -4.98
C SER A 154 16.60 17.94 -6.10
N ALA A 155 15.26 17.84 -6.09
CA ALA A 155 14.39 18.56 -7.02
C ALA A 155 13.03 18.85 -6.38
N SER A 156 12.32 19.83 -6.94
CA SER A 156 10.94 20.13 -6.57
C SER A 156 10.03 18.98 -6.97
N VAL A 157 9.16 18.55 -6.05
CA VAL A 157 8.28 17.39 -6.26
C VAL A 157 7.19 17.74 -7.28
N PRO A 158 7.08 16.98 -8.39
CA PRO A 158 6.01 17.18 -9.36
C PRO A 158 4.63 16.88 -8.76
N ASP A 159 3.60 17.60 -9.20
CA ASP A 159 2.19 17.38 -8.83
C ASP A 159 1.64 15.99 -9.15
N SER A 160 2.39 15.18 -9.90
CA SER A 160 2.02 13.84 -10.32
C SER A 160 2.95 12.75 -9.78
N ALA A 161 3.82 13.11 -8.83
CA ALA A 161 4.75 12.16 -8.22
C ALA A 161 4.03 11.16 -7.32
N VAL A 162 4.70 10.08 -6.97
CA VAL A 162 4.31 9.19 -5.88
C VAL A 162 5.36 9.29 -4.79
N LEU A 163 4.96 9.66 -3.58
CA LEU A 163 5.84 9.75 -2.41
C LEU A 163 6.14 8.35 -1.89
N VAL A 164 7.39 8.09 -1.53
CA VAL A 164 7.82 6.87 -0.84
C VAL A 164 8.12 7.21 0.61
N ILE A 165 7.28 6.76 1.53
CA ILE A 165 7.32 7.14 2.95
C ILE A 165 7.51 5.87 3.78
N ILE A 166 8.30 5.90 4.85
CA ILE A 166 8.42 4.73 5.73
C ILE A 166 7.09 4.39 6.39
N ASN A 167 6.85 3.11 6.61
CA ASN A 167 5.88 2.69 7.61
C ASN A 167 6.55 2.65 8.98
N VAL A 168 6.27 3.62 9.85
CA VAL A 168 6.82 3.68 11.23
C VAL A 168 6.47 2.45 12.09
N THR A 169 5.50 1.64 11.65
CA THR A 169 5.18 0.31 12.20
C THR A 169 5.30 -0.79 11.13
N PRO A 170 6.52 -1.08 10.65
CA PRO A 170 6.72 -1.88 9.46
C PRO A 170 6.32 -3.34 9.70
N ILE A 171 5.75 -4.00 8.69
CA ILE A 171 5.39 -5.42 8.78
C ILE A 171 6.62 -6.27 8.48
N GLU A 172 7.36 -5.87 7.46
CA GLU A 172 8.59 -6.51 7.00
C GLU A 172 9.68 -5.46 6.78
N TYR A 173 10.90 -5.93 6.62
CA TYR A 173 12.04 -5.12 6.21
C TYR A 173 11.76 -4.39 4.88
N GLY A 174 12.06 -3.10 4.81
CA GLY A 174 11.79 -2.26 3.62
C GLY A 174 10.32 -1.85 3.43
N HIS A 175 9.44 -2.07 4.43
CA HIS A 175 8.03 -1.69 4.30
C HIS A 175 7.82 -0.17 4.24
N VAL A 176 7.24 0.27 3.13
CA VAL A 176 6.97 1.68 2.79
C VAL A 176 5.54 1.89 2.31
N TYR A 177 5.06 3.12 2.44
CA TYR A 177 3.86 3.63 1.81
C TYR A 177 4.20 4.31 0.48
N LEU A 178 3.34 4.10 -0.52
CA LEU A 178 3.40 4.75 -1.82
C LEU A 178 2.19 5.67 -1.95
N VAL A 179 2.39 6.98 -1.80
CA VAL A 179 1.31 7.96 -1.71
C VAL A 179 1.32 8.87 -2.94
N PRO A 180 0.37 8.74 -3.86
CA PRO A 180 0.28 9.64 -5.01
C PRO A 180 0.07 11.10 -4.59
N CYS A 181 0.94 11.98 -5.05
CA CYS A 181 0.66 13.41 -5.11
C CYS A 181 -0.40 13.61 -6.19
N ALA A 182 -1.63 13.91 -5.81
CA ALA A 182 -2.67 14.29 -6.75
C ALA A 182 -3.18 15.68 -6.39
N SER A 183 -3.08 16.62 -7.33
CA SER A 183 -3.71 17.95 -7.22
C SER A 183 -5.23 17.91 -7.31
N ASN A 184 -5.81 16.81 -7.81
CA ASN A 184 -7.25 16.66 -8.02
C ASN A 184 -7.85 15.59 -7.08
N ARG A 185 -8.42 16.08 -5.97
CA ARG A 185 -8.89 15.35 -4.77
C ARG A 185 -10.14 14.49 -4.96
N LEU A 186 -10.44 14.08 -6.19
CA LEU A 186 -11.66 13.34 -6.54
C LEU A 186 -11.42 11.85 -6.78
N TYR A 187 -10.16 11.42 -6.89
CA TYR A 187 -9.86 10.03 -7.15
C TYR A 187 -9.95 9.23 -5.85
N ARG A 188 -11.15 8.67 -5.64
CA ARG A 188 -11.45 7.65 -4.63
C ARG A 188 -10.70 6.32 -4.87
N PHE A 189 -9.89 6.25 -5.93
CA PHE A 189 -9.25 5.07 -6.49
C PHE A 189 -7.88 5.42 -7.08
N LEU A 190 -7.01 4.42 -7.24
CA LEU A 190 -5.77 4.53 -8.02
C LEU A 190 -6.07 5.02 -9.45
N ASP A 191 -5.51 6.18 -9.85
CA ASP A 191 -5.58 6.63 -11.24
C ASP A 191 -4.55 5.91 -12.13
N ALA A 192 -4.76 5.99 -13.45
CA ALA A 192 -3.91 5.28 -14.41
C ALA A 192 -2.42 5.69 -14.30
N ARG A 193 -2.15 6.95 -14.00
CA ARG A 193 -0.79 7.50 -13.92
C ARG A 193 -0.05 6.99 -12.68
N SER A 194 -0.71 7.02 -11.53
CA SER A 194 -0.16 6.51 -10.28
C SER A 194 0.03 5.01 -10.35
N THR A 195 -0.93 4.31 -10.96
CA THR A 195 -0.86 2.86 -11.21
C THR A 195 0.34 2.52 -12.10
N GLU A 196 0.57 3.28 -13.17
CA GLU A 196 1.74 3.12 -14.04
C GLU A 196 3.04 3.29 -13.24
N ILE A 197 3.20 4.38 -12.48
CA ILE A 197 4.39 4.65 -11.67
C ILE A 197 4.65 3.52 -10.65
N ILE A 198 3.60 3.04 -9.98
CA ILE A 198 3.69 1.95 -8.99
C ILE A 198 4.02 0.60 -9.66
N ALA A 199 3.46 0.32 -10.83
CA ALA A 199 3.79 -0.89 -11.58
C ALA A 199 5.24 -0.87 -12.07
N ARG A 200 5.71 0.29 -12.52
CA ARG A 200 7.11 0.49 -12.93
C ARG A 200 8.09 0.36 -11.77
N LEU A 201 7.74 0.87 -10.59
CA LEU A 201 8.50 0.63 -9.35
C LEU A 201 8.69 -0.88 -9.11
N ALA A 202 7.61 -1.66 -9.18
CA ALA A 202 7.68 -3.11 -8.98
C ALA A 202 8.62 -3.78 -10.00
N ALA A 203 8.48 -3.41 -11.27
CA ALA A 203 9.27 -3.97 -12.36
C ALA A 203 10.76 -3.61 -12.24
N GLU A 204 11.08 -2.37 -11.86
CA GLU A 204 12.47 -1.90 -11.79
C GLU A 204 13.17 -2.32 -10.49
N ILE A 205 12.45 -2.47 -9.37
CA ILE A 205 13.01 -3.11 -8.16
C ILE A 205 13.44 -4.55 -8.47
N ASN A 206 12.66 -5.28 -9.27
CA ASN A 206 12.98 -6.63 -9.74
C ASN A 206 13.43 -7.60 -8.62
N ASN A 207 12.82 -7.46 -7.44
CA ASN A 207 13.12 -8.28 -6.27
C ASN A 207 11.90 -9.18 -5.98
N GLN A 208 12.10 -10.50 -5.98
CA GLN A 208 11.01 -11.48 -5.78
C GLN A 208 10.35 -11.39 -4.40
N SER A 209 11.04 -10.78 -3.43
CA SER A 209 10.50 -10.55 -2.08
C SER A 209 9.71 -9.25 -1.99
N PHE A 210 9.88 -8.32 -2.94
CA PHE A 210 9.14 -7.07 -2.96
C PHE A 210 7.73 -7.29 -3.51
N ARG A 211 6.73 -6.85 -2.75
CA ARG A 211 5.32 -7.08 -3.06
C ARG A 211 4.52 -5.82 -2.85
N ILE A 212 3.51 -5.63 -3.69
CA ILE A 212 2.64 -4.45 -3.71
C ILE A 212 1.19 -4.91 -3.46
N PHE A 213 0.56 -4.34 -2.42
CA PHE A 213 -0.80 -4.63 -1.92
C PHE A 213 -1.73 -3.41 -1.77
N TYR A 214 -2.71 -3.23 -2.65
CA TYR A 214 -3.65 -2.12 -2.52
C TYR A 214 -4.86 -2.50 -1.63
N ASN A 215 -5.07 -1.78 -0.53
CA ASN A 215 -6.24 -1.95 0.33
C ASN A 215 -7.27 -0.84 0.06
N CYS A 216 -8.48 -1.22 -0.38
CA CYS A 216 -9.60 -0.28 -0.53
C CYS A 216 -10.67 -0.52 0.55
N TYR A 217 -10.63 0.24 1.64
CA TYR A 217 -11.65 0.18 2.70
C TYR A 217 -12.69 1.28 2.48
N ILE A 218 -13.81 0.97 1.82
CA ILE A 218 -15.07 1.75 1.83
C ILE A 218 -14.97 3.14 1.11
N PRO A 219 -16.04 3.61 0.43
CA PRO A 219 -16.05 4.91 -0.24
C PRO A 219 -16.02 6.05 0.77
N ASN A 220 -14.83 6.50 1.19
CA ASN A 220 -14.50 7.81 1.77
C ASN A 220 -13.06 7.92 2.27
N CYS A 221 -12.30 6.81 2.35
CA CYS A 221 -10.88 6.81 2.68
C CYS A 221 -10.11 6.23 1.49
N SER A 222 -9.74 7.10 0.56
CA SER A 222 -8.96 6.73 -0.62
C SER A 222 -7.56 7.32 -0.51
N GLY A 223 -6.78 6.79 0.43
CA GLY A 223 -5.35 6.76 0.25
C GLY A 223 -5.01 5.46 -0.48
N VAL A 224 -4.12 5.54 -1.46
CA VAL A 224 -3.39 4.36 -1.88
C VAL A 224 -2.37 4.12 -0.79
N TYR A 225 -2.67 3.18 0.10
CA TYR A 225 -1.76 2.81 1.15
C TYR A 225 -1.59 1.30 1.18
N PHE A 226 -0.34 0.94 1.37
CA PHE A 226 0.14 -0.41 1.57
C PHE A 226 0.27 -0.57 3.09
N GLU A 227 -0.85 -0.79 3.80
CA GLU A 227 -0.86 -0.81 5.28
C GLU A 227 -1.54 -2.05 5.91
N LYS A 228 -0.97 -2.43 7.07
CA LYS A 228 -1.44 -3.31 8.14
C LYS A 228 -2.80 -2.95 8.75
N THR A 229 -3.62 -3.95 9.01
CA THR A 229 -4.81 -3.85 9.88
C THR A 229 -4.47 -3.97 11.36
N CYS A 230 -5.12 -3.13 12.16
CA CYS A 230 -5.01 -3.11 13.60
C CYS A 230 -5.77 -4.30 14.19
N ALA A 231 -5.19 -5.04 15.16
CA ALA A 231 -5.83 -6.20 15.81
C ALA A 231 -7.08 -5.88 16.65
N ALA A 232 -7.68 -4.70 16.46
CA ALA A 232 -8.96 -4.28 17.01
C ALA A 232 -10.01 -3.93 15.93
N SER A 233 -9.66 -3.93 14.64
CA SER A 233 -10.63 -3.77 13.55
C SER A 233 -10.97 -5.12 12.95
N HIS A 234 -12.26 -5.34 12.72
CA HIS A 234 -12.82 -6.54 12.09
C HIS A 234 -12.53 -6.49 10.58
N ALA A 235 -11.27 -6.39 10.15
CA ALA A 235 -10.92 -6.30 8.73
C ALA A 235 -9.60 -7.03 8.46
N ILE A 236 -9.52 -7.73 7.32
CA ILE A 236 -8.33 -8.43 6.84
C ILE A 236 -7.65 -7.57 5.78
N SER A 237 -6.34 -7.39 5.89
CA SER A 237 -5.53 -6.71 4.88
C SER A 237 -5.21 -7.62 3.69
N ALA A 238 -4.96 -7.03 2.52
CA ALA A 238 -4.51 -7.78 1.34
C ALA A 238 -3.20 -8.57 1.59
N TRP A 239 -2.34 -8.10 2.51
CA TRP A 239 -1.17 -8.84 3.00
C TRP A 239 -1.58 -10.15 3.69
N GLU A 240 -2.54 -10.08 4.61
CA GLU A 240 -3.07 -11.25 5.32
C GLU A 240 -3.80 -12.22 4.39
N CYS A 241 -4.48 -11.71 3.35
CA CYS A 241 -5.04 -12.56 2.28
C CYS A 241 -3.96 -13.37 1.53
N GLY A 242 -2.71 -12.90 1.52
CA GLY A 242 -1.56 -13.62 0.99
C GLY A 242 -1.07 -14.78 1.88
N GLY A 243 -1.75 -15.05 3.00
CA GLY A 243 -1.43 -16.14 3.92
C GLY A 243 -0.40 -15.79 4.98
N TYR A 244 -0.12 -14.50 5.19
CA TYR A 244 0.80 -14.00 6.20
C TYR A 244 0.04 -13.20 7.26
N LEU A 245 -0.10 -13.75 8.46
CA LEU A 245 -0.93 -13.19 9.52
C LEU A 245 -0.10 -12.56 10.64
N LEU A 246 -0.60 -11.44 11.16
CA LEU A 246 0.09 -10.65 12.19
C LEU A 246 -0.61 -10.80 13.54
N PHE A 247 0.16 -11.24 14.52
CA PHE A 247 -0.26 -11.39 15.90
C PHE A 247 0.40 -10.32 16.74
N ARG A 248 -0.37 -9.78 17.68
CA ARG A 248 0.16 -8.86 18.69
C ARG A 248 0.30 -9.54 20.05
N ASN A 249 -0.50 -10.56 20.29
CA ASN A 249 -0.58 -11.26 21.55
C ASN A 249 0.10 -12.64 21.44
N ARG A 250 1.10 -12.89 22.30
CA ARG A 250 1.85 -14.15 22.30
C ARG A 250 0.98 -15.38 22.52
N TYR A 251 0.00 -15.33 23.42
CA TYR A 251 -0.90 -16.46 23.65
C TYR A 251 -1.68 -16.84 22.38
N GLN A 252 -2.21 -15.85 21.65
CA GLN A 252 -2.90 -16.10 20.38
C GLN A 252 -1.93 -16.61 19.30
N PHE A 253 -0.74 -16.02 19.23
CA PHE A 253 0.31 -16.47 18.32
C PHE A 253 0.68 -17.93 18.59
N ASP A 254 0.93 -18.32 19.84
CA ASP A 254 1.34 -19.66 20.23
C ASP A 254 0.28 -20.71 19.90
N GLN A 255 -1.00 -20.38 20.11
CA GLN A 255 -2.12 -21.32 19.97
C GLN A 255 -2.79 -21.33 18.59
N VAL A 256 -2.39 -20.46 17.66
CA VAL A 256 -3.03 -20.37 16.34
C VAL A 256 -2.93 -21.70 15.58
N THR A 257 -4.06 -22.10 14.98
CA THR A 257 -4.17 -23.27 14.12
C THR A 257 -4.54 -22.88 12.69
N GLU A 258 -4.27 -23.76 11.72
CA GLU A 258 -4.68 -23.55 10.32
C GLU A 258 -6.20 -23.35 10.21
N ASP A 259 -6.99 -24.18 10.88
CA ASP A 259 -8.47 -24.08 10.87
C ASP A 259 -8.96 -22.72 11.38
N ALA A 260 -8.36 -22.18 12.45
CA ALA A 260 -8.72 -20.87 12.97
C ALA A 260 -8.45 -19.76 11.95
N MET A 261 -7.37 -19.86 11.19
CA MET A 261 -7.02 -18.89 10.15
C MET A 261 -7.89 -19.02 8.90
N VAL A 262 -8.18 -20.25 8.46
CA VAL A 262 -9.12 -20.49 7.36
C VAL A 262 -10.49 -19.92 7.71
N ASN A 263 -10.99 -20.19 8.92
CA ASN A 263 -12.27 -19.65 9.38
C ASN A 263 -12.27 -18.12 9.38
N ARG A 264 -11.20 -17.49 9.87
CA ARG A 264 -11.04 -16.03 9.82
C ARG A 264 -11.04 -15.51 8.37
N LEU A 265 -10.23 -16.07 7.48
CA LEU A 265 -10.20 -15.64 6.08
C LEU A 265 -11.56 -15.83 5.39
N SER A 266 -12.25 -16.93 5.70
CA SER A 266 -13.57 -17.22 5.15
C SER A 266 -14.64 -16.20 5.57
N SER A 267 -14.56 -15.63 6.77
CA SER A 267 -15.52 -14.62 7.22
C SER A 267 -15.39 -13.27 6.49
N PHE A 268 -14.30 -13.07 5.74
CA PHE A 268 -14.04 -11.89 4.91
C PHE A 268 -14.05 -12.19 3.42
N SER A 269 -14.31 -13.45 3.06
CA SER A 269 -14.35 -13.91 1.67
C SER A 269 -15.80 -14.04 1.21
N LEU A 270 -16.01 -13.92 -0.10
CA LEU A 270 -17.28 -14.31 -0.69
C LEU A 270 -17.38 -15.84 -0.66
N ASP A 271 -18.58 -16.36 -0.38
CA ASP A 271 -18.87 -17.76 -0.71
C ASP A 271 -18.88 -17.98 -2.23
N ASP A 272 -18.84 -19.24 -2.65
CA ASP A 272 -18.73 -19.62 -4.07
C ASP A 272 -19.84 -19.00 -4.94
N ASN A 273 -21.06 -18.91 -4.41
CA ASN A 273 -22.20 -18.38 -5.17
C ASN A 273 -22.08 -16.86 -5.36
N ASN A 274 -21.72 -16.15 -4.28
CA ASN A 274 -21.49 -14.71 -4.31
C ASN A 274 -20.27 -14.36 -5.17
N PHE A 275 -19.21 -15.15 -5.11
CA PHE A 275 -18.04 -15.00 -5.97
C PHE A 275 -18.41 -15.14 -7.45
N GLU A 276 -19.13 -16.20 -7.82
CA GLU A 276 -19.54 -16.42 -9.21
C GLU A 276 -20.49 -15.31 -9.70
N ALA A 277 -21.38 -14.81 -8.85
CA ALA A 277 -22.24 -13.67 -9.19
C ALA A 277 -21.43 -12.39 -9.47
N VAL A 278 -20.43 -12.07 -8.62
CA VAL A 278 -19.55 -10.91 -8.82
C VAL A 278 -18.71 -11.08 -10.09
N LYS A 279 -18.16 -12.28 -10.32
CA LYS A 279 -17.40 -12.60 -11.53
C LYS A 279 -18.24 -12.41 -12.79
N GLN A 280 -19.47 -12.90 -12.83
CA GLN A 280 -20.39 -12.70 -13.96
C GLN A 280 -20.70 -11.21 -14.20
N LEU A 281 -20.91 -10.45 -13.12
CA LEU A 281 -21.12 -9.00 -13.21
C LEU A 281 -19.89 -8.30 -13.81
N CYS A 282 -18.69 -8.61 -13.31
CA CYS A 282 -17.44 -8.06 -13.83
C CYS A 282 -17.25 -8.38 -15.33
N CYS A 283 -17.45 -9.63 -15.74
CA CYS A 283 -17.36 -10.02 -17.15
C CYS A 283 -18.39 -9.30 -18.03
N SER A 284 -19.63 -9.15 -17.55
CA SER A 284 -20.72 -8.45 -18.25
C SER A 284 -20.43 -6.95 -18.42
N ILE A 285 -19.76 -6.34 -17.45
CA ILE A 285 -19.31 -4.94 -17.52
C ILE A 285 -18.14 -4.82 -18.51
N ALA A 286 -17.13 -5.68 -18.39
CA ALA A 286 -15.95 -5.67 -19.26
C ALA A 286 -16.34 -5.81 -20.74
N SER A 287 -17.27 -6.72 -21.08
CA SER A 287 -17.74 -6.91 -22.46
C SER A 287 -18.44 -5.70 -23.08
N LYS A 288 -18.78 -4.68 -22.28
CA LYS A 288 -19.36 -3.42 -22.79
C LYS A 288 -18.30 -2.38 -23.16
N PHE A 289 -17.04 -2.61 -22.78
CA PHE A 289 -15.91 -1.74 -23.08
C PHE A 289 -15.06 -2.25 -24.25
N ASP A 290 -15.35 -3.44 -24.79
CA ASP A 290 -14.82 -3.90 -26.08
C ASP A 290 -15.48 -3.09 -27.21
N VAL A 291 -14.85 -1.96 -27.58
CA VAL A 291 -15.10 -1.16 -28.79
C VAL A 291 -13.82 -1.11 -29.61
#